data_AF-B4FCW5-F1
#
_entry.id   AF-B4FCW5-F1
#
_cell.length_a   1.000
_cell.length_b   1.000
_cell.length_c   1.000
_cell.angle_alpha   90.00
_cell.angle_beta   90.00
_cell.angle_gamma   90.00
#
_symmetry.space_group_name_H-M   'P 1'
#
loop_
_entity.id
_entity.type
_entity.pdbx_description
1 polymer ?
#
loop_
_entity_poly.entity_id
_entity_poly.type
_entity_poly.pdbx_seq_one_letter_code
_entity_poly.pdbx_strand_id
1 'polypeptide(L)'
;MWFDNTETKASLLRDYANKYWSGLLQDYYGPRAAIYFKHLLLSMENNAPFALKEWRREWISLTNNWQSDRKVFSTTATGDPLNISQSLYTKYLSNADLLGLVEGTGSPWKSASL
;
A
#
# COMPACT_ATOMS: atom_id res chain seq x y z
N MET A 1 -13.08 -1.12 -4.78
CA MET A 1 -13.74 0.15 -5.12
C MET A 1 -15.11 0.18 -4.47
N TRP A 2 -15.56 1.33 -4.00
CA TRP A 2 -16.76 1.46 -3.16
C TRP A 2 -18.03 1.79 -3.96
N PHE A 3 -17.88 2.41 -5.12
CA PHE A 3 -18.95 2.79 -6.03
C PHE A 3 -18.51 2.53 -7.47
N ASP A 4 -19.39 2.77 -8.43
CA ASP A 4 -19.16 2.54 -9.85
C ASP A 4 -17.86 3.14 -10.36
N ASN A 5 -17.26 2.45 -11.32
CA ASN A 5 -16.10 2.87 -12.06
C ASN A 5 -16.27 2.56 -13.54
N THR A 6 -15.42 3.16 -14.37
CA THR A 6 -15.27 2.77 -15.77
C THR A 6 -13.88 2.18 -15.97
N GLU A 7 -13.60 1.62 -17.15
CA GLU A 7 -12.27 1.10 -17.47
C GLU A 7 -11.11 2.07 -17.21
N THR A 8 -11.36 3.38 -17.24
CA THR A 8 -10.29 4.40 -17.11
C THR A 8 -10.61 5.49 -16.09
N LYS A 9 -11.68 5.35 -15.32
CA LYS A 9 -12.02 6.29 -14.24
C LYS A 9 -12.40 5.50 -13.00
N ALA A 10 -11.57 5.63 -11.98
CA ALA A 10 -11.85 5.04 -10.68
C ALA A 10 -13.01 5.78 -10.00
N SER A 11 -13.68 5.09 -9.08
CA SER A 11 -14.70 5.67 -8.21
C SER A 11 -14.20 6.91 -7.46
N LEU A 12 -15.09 7.88 -7.23
CA LEU A 12 -14.82 9.01 -6.34
C LEU A 12 -14.57 8.57 -4.89
N LEU A 13 -15.18 7.45 -4.48
CA LEU A 13 -15.01 6.84 -3.15
C LEU A 13 -13.94 5.74 -3.14
N ARG A 14 -13.06 5.68 -4.14
CA ARG A 14 -11.96 4.71 -4.16
C ARG A 14 -11.14 4.80 -2.88
N ASP A 15 -10.89 3.64 -2.27
CA ASP A 15 -10.10 3.48 -1.05
C ASP A 15 -10.54 4.31 0.19
N TYR A 16 -11.74 4.92 0.19
CA TYR A 16 -12.28 5.65 1.35
C TYR A 16 -12.30 4.81 2.63
N ALA A 17 -12.70 3.54 2.51
CA ALA A 17 -12.74 2.58 3.61
C ALA A 17 -11.48 1.70 3.69
N ASN A 18 -10.31 2.20 3.27
CA ASN A 18 -9.06 1.42 3.29
C ASN A 18 -8.72 0.87 4.70
N LYS A 19 -7.97 -0.23 4.70
CA LYS A 19 -7.49 -0.92 5.90
C LYS A 19 -6.10 -1.49 5.63
N TYR A 20 -5.27 -1.60 6.66
CA TYR A 20 -3.98 -2.28 6.62
C TYR A 20 -4.15 -3.72 7.12
N TRP A 21 -4.99 -4.50 6.44
CA TRP A 21 -5.30 -5.88 6.82
C TRP A 21 -4.40 -6.89 6.11
N SER A 22 -4.08 -7.98 6.81
CA SER A 22 -3.45 -9.15 6.20
C SER A 22 -4.32 -9.68 5.05
N GLY A 23 -3.68 -10.22 4.01
CA GLY A 23 -4.34 -10.58 2.75
C GLY A 23 -4.67 -9.36 1.88
N LEU A 24 -5.34 -8.34 2.42
CA LEU A 24 -5.68 -7.12 1.67
C LEU A 24 -4.43 -6.36 1.21
N LEU A 25 -3.42 -6.21 2.08
CA LEU A 25 -2.14 -5.60 1.69
C LEU A 25 -1.44 -6.37 0.58
N GLN A 26 -1.42 -7.70 0.68
CA GLN A 26 -0.73 -8.55 -0.27
C GLN A 26 -1.46 -8.66 -1.61
N ASP A 27 -2.78 -8.82 -1.60
CA ASP A 27 -3.54 -9.21 -2.80
C ASP A 27 -4.24 -8.01 -3.47
N TYR A 28 -4.47 -6.92 -2.75
CA TYR A 28 -5.15 -5.73 -3.28
C TYR A 28 -4.20 -4.54 -3.43
N TYR A 29 -3.46 -4.16 -2.39
CA TYR A 29 -2.55 -3.01 -2.47
C TYR A 29 -1.23 -3.34 -3.19
N GLY A 30 -0.64 -4.51 -2.93
CA GLY A 30 0.63 -4.95 -3.50
C GLY A 30 0.65 -4.94 -5.02
N PRO A 31 -0.25 -5.65 -5.73
CA PRO A 31 -0.30 -5.68 -7.19
C PRO A 31 -0.53 -4.29 -7.78
N ARG A 32 -1.38 -3.47 -7.14
CA ARG A 32 -1.66 -2.09 -7.57
C ARG A 32 -0.42 -1.18 -7.47
N ALA A 33 0.42 -1.36 -6.45
CA ALA A 33 1.71 -0.67 -6.36
C ALA A 33 2.71 -1.20 -7.39
N ALA A 34 2.78 -2.52 -7.57
CA ALA A 34 3.71 -3.15 -8.52
C ALA A 34 3.51 -2.65 -9.96
N ILE A 35 2.27 -2.52 -10.42
CA ILE A 35 2.00 -2.02 -11.77
C ILE A 35 2.38 -0.55 -11.96
N TYR A 36 2.36 0.27 -10.90
CA TYR A 36 2.85 1.64 -10.99
C TYR A 36 4.35 1.66 -11.32
N PHE A 37 5.15 0.88 -10.58
CA PHE A 37 6.59 0.78 -10.82
C PHE A 37 6.90 0.16 -12.19
N LYS A 38 6.14 -0.87 -12.61
CA LYS A 38 6.24 -1.43 -13.96
C LYS A 38 6.08 -0.33 -15.03
N HIS A 39 4.96 0.40 -15.03
CA HIS A 39 4.72 1.46 -16.02
C HIS A 39 5.75 2.59 -15.94
N LEU A 40 6.20 2.94 -14.74
CA LEU A 40 7.23 3.97 -14.54
C LEU A 40 8.56 3.54 -15.17
N LEU A 41 9.02 2.32 -14.91
CA LEU A 41 10.24 1.76 -15.49
C LEU A 41 10.16 1.73 -17.02
N LEU A 42 9.06 1.23 -17.58
CA LEU A 42 8.86 1.23 -19.04
C LEU A 42 8.94 2.63 -19.64
N SER A 43 8.35 3.63 -18.98
CA SER A 43 8.44 5.02 -19.47
C SER A 43 9.86 5.57 -19.44
N MET A 44 10.64 5.24 -18.41
CA MET A 44 12.05 5.63 -18.32
C MET A 44 12.91 4.93 -19.37
N GLU A 45 12.76 3.61 -19.52
CA GLU A 45 13.50 2.80 -20.49
C GLU A 45 13.25 3.25 -21.93
N ASN A 46 12.01 3.63 -22.24
CA ASN A 46 11.62 4.07 -23.58
C ASN A 46 11.77 5.58 -23.80
N ASN A 47 12.23 6.33 -22.78
CA ASN A 47 12.27 7.80 -22.78
C ASN A 47 10.94 8.43 -23.25
N ALA A 48 9.83 7.91 -22.73
CA ALA A 48 8.47 8.26 -23.12
C ALA A 48 7.66 8.76 -21.91
N PRO A 49 6.64 9.61 -22.10
CA PRO A 49 5.75 10.01 -21.02
C PRO A 49 5.08 8.81 -20.33
N PHE A 50 4.73 8.97 -19.04
CA PHE A 50 3.98 7.96 -18.30
C PHE A 50 2.63 7.68 -18.96
N ALA A 51 2.38 6.42 -19.32
CA ALA A 51 1.16 5.98 -19.99
C ALA A 51 -0.04 5.91 -19.01
N LEU A 52 -0.46 7.06 -18.49
CA LEU A 52 -1.43 7.19 -17.39
C LEU A 52 -2.74 6.44 -17.64
N LYS A 53 -3.25 6.50 -18.88
CA LYS A 53 -4.51 5.84 -19.24
C LYS A 53 -4.40 4.31 -19.19
N GLU A 54 -3.27 3.77 -19.66
CA GLU A 54 -3.00 2.34 -19.70
C GLU A 54 -2.78 1.79 -18.29
N TRP A 55 -1.93 2.46 -17.51
CA TRP A 55 -1.74 2.14 -16.09
C TRP A 55 -3.07 2.14 -15.33
N ARG A 56 -3.91 3.17 -15.54
CA ARG A 56 -5.19 3.29 -14.85
C ARG A 56 -6.16 2.17 -15.24
N ARG A 57 -6.15 1.74 -16.51
CA ARG A 57 -6.95 0.60 -16.95
C ARG A 57 -6.56 -0.69 -16.23
N GLU A 58 -5.25 -0.96 -16.16
CA GLU A 58 -4.72 -2.13 -15.44
C GLU A 58 -5.04 -2.05 -13.94
N TRP A 59 -4.88 -0.87 -13.32
CA TRP A 59 -5.18 -0.64 -11.91
C TRP A 59 -6.66 -0.87 -11.56
N ILE A 60 -7.57 -0.39 -12.41
CA ILE A 60 -9.01 -0.59 -12.23
C ILE A 60 -9.39 -2.06 -12.44
N SER A 61 -8.81 -2.72 -13.44
CA SER A 61 -9.01 -4.15 -13.68
C SER A 61 -8.58 -4.99 -12.47
N LEU A 62 -7.38 -4.78 -11.93
CA LEU A 62 -6.93 -5.44 -10.70
C LEU A 62 -7.91 -5.22 -9.53
N THR A 63 -8.37 -3.98 -9.38
CA THR A 63 -9.31 -3.60 -8.31
C THR A 63 -10.64 -4.33 -8.45
N ASN A 64 -11.19 -4.43 -9.66
CA ASN A 64 -12.48 -5.07 -9.93
C ASN A 64 -12.36 -6.60 -9.84
N ASN A 65 -11.29 -7.18 -10.38
CA ASN A 65 -11.03 -8.62 -10.31
C ASN A 65 -10.94 -9.07 -8.85
N TRP A 66 -10.17 -8.36 -8.02
CA TRP A 66 -10.05 -8.67 -6.59
C TRP A 66 -11.40 -8.59 -5.85
N GLN A 67 -12.25 -7.61 -6.18
CA GLN A 67 -13.61 -7.50 -5.59
C GLN A 67 -14.52 -8.65 -5.99
N SER A 68 -14.40 -9.13 -7.23
CA SER A 68 -15.22 -10.22 -7.75
C SER A 68 -14.69 -11.61 -7.36
N ASP A 69 -13.46 -11.69 -6.86
CA ASP A 69 -12.83 -12.93 -6.42
C ASP A 69 -13.59 -13.56 -5.23
N ARG A 70 -13.38 -14.85 -5.03
CA ARG A 70 -13.92 -15.67 -3.93
C ARG A 70 -12.81 -16.36 -3.14
N LYS A 71 -11.56 -15.90 -3.27
CA LYS A 71 -10.42 -16.36 -2.48
C LYS A 71 -10.75 -16.35 -0.98
N VAL A 72 -10.39 -17.44 -0.30
CA VAL A 72 -10.53 -17.59 1.15
C VAL A 72 -9.25 -17.09 1.83
N PHE A 73 -9.41 -16.28 2.88
CA PHE A 73 -8.31 -15.75 3.69
C PHE A 73 -8.24 -16.49 5.02
N SER A 74 -7.02 -16.68 5.54
CA SER A 74 -6.81 -17.29 6.87
C SER A 74 -7.44 -16.43 7.96
N THR A 75 -8.13 -17.08 8.90
CA THR A 75 -8.66 -16.46 10.12
C THR A 75 -7.71 -16.61 11.31
N THR A 76 -6.62 -17.36 11.15
CA THR A 76 -5.62 -17.59 12.19
C THR A 76 -4.45 -16.65 11.98
N ALA A 77 -4.07 -15.92 13.03
CA ALA A 77 -2.88 -15.08 13.03
C ALA A 77 -1.60 -15.92 13.01
N THR A 78 -0.58 -15.44 12.31
CA THR A 78 0.72 -16.11 12.17
C THR A 78 1.87 -15.10 12.26
N GLY A 79 3.02 -15.54 12.75
CA GLY A 79 4.23 -14.72 12.89
C GLY A 79 4.41 -14.15 14.30
N ASP A 80 5.60 -13.60 14.55
CA ASP A 80 5.96 -12.95 15.81
C ASP A 80 5.94 -11.42 15.63
N PRO A 81 4.95 -10.71 16.20
CA PRO A 81 4.79 -9.27 15.98
C PRO A 81 5.96 -8.45 16.54
N LEU A 82 6.60 -8.89 17.62
CA LEU A 82 7.71 -8.15 18.23
C LEU A 82 8.95 -8.24 17.34
N ASN A 83 9.31 -9.47 16.94
CA ASN A 83 10.47 -9.71 16.08
C ASN A 83 10.28 -9.05 14.70
N ILE A 84 9.08 -9.13 14.12
CA ILE A 84 8.77 -8.46 12.84
C ILE A 84 8.90 -6.94 12.98
N SER A 85 8.35 -6.35 14.04
CA SER A 85 8.41 -4.89 14.24
C SER A 85 9.85 -4.40 14.42
N GLN A 86 10.68 -5.12 15.19
CA GLN A 86 12.10 -4.81 15.34
C GLN A 86 12.84 -4.90 14.00
N SER A 87 12.60 -5.96 13.22
CA SER A 87 13.20 -6.12 11.89
C SER A 87 12.82 -4.97 10.94
N LEU A 88 11.55 -4.55 10.92
CA LEU A 88 11.10 -3.42 10.11
C LEU A 88 11.74 -2.10 10.55
N TYR A 89 11.81 -1.85 11.86
CA TYR A 89 12.46 -0.67 12.41
C TYR A 89 13.95 -0.61 11.99
N THR A 90 14.70 -1.69 12.19
CA THR A 90 16.12 -1.76 11.79
C THR A 90 16.29 -1.59 10.28
N LYS A 91 15.39 -2.15 9.47
CA LYS A 91 15.52 -2.06 8.01
C LYS A 91 15.21 -0.66 7.47
N TYR A 92 14.17 -0.01 7.98
CA TYR A 92 13.61 1.19 7.36
C TYR A 92 13.86 2.49 8.14
N LEU A 93 14.11 2.42 9.46
CA LEU A 93 14.15 3.60 10.33
C LEU A 93 15.49 3.77 11.07
N SER A 94 16.18 2.70 11.49
CA SER A 94 17.38 2.86 12.31
C SER A 94 18.48 3.70 11.64
N ASN A 95 18.63 3.63 10.32
CA ASN A 95 19.60 4.45 9.59
C ASN A 95 19.16 5.92 9.48
N ALA A 96 17.86 6.20 9.45
CA ALA A 96 17.32 7.55 9.42
C ALA A 96 17.45 8.24 10.79
N ASP A 97 17.25 7.48 11.88
CA ASP A 97 17.46 7.95 13.25
C ASP A 97 18.94 8.26 13.52
N LEU A 98 19.86 7.44 13.00
CA LEU A 98 21.31 7.68 13.08
C LEU A 98 21.76 8.94 12.32
N LEU A 99 21.01 9.36 11.29
CA LEU A 99 21.27 10.57 10.52
C LEU A 99 20.61 11.82 11.13
N GLY A 100 19.96 11.72 12.29
CA GLY A 100 19.32 12.85 12.97
C GLY A 100 18.17 13.50 12.19
N LEU A 101 17.64 12.81 11.18
CA LEU A 101 16.60 13.35 10.30
C LEU A 101 15.19 13.35 10.94
N VAL A 102 15.09 12.85 12.18
CA VAL A 102 13.87 12.83 13.00
C VAL A 102 13.99 13.87 14.12
N GLU A 103 14.30 15.12 13.79
CA GLU A 103 14.06 16.23 14.71
C GLU A 103 12.58 16.59 14.72
N GLY A 104 11.87 15.90 15.60
CA GLY A 104 10.46 16.10 15.96
C GLY A 104 10.19 15.46 17.31
N THR A 105 11.08 15.71 18.27
CA THR A 105 11.04 15.19 19.64
C THR A 105 9.90 15.83 20.44
N GLY A 106 8.71 15.23 20.34
CA GLY A 106 7.59 15.44 21.24
C GLY A 106 6.85 14.14 21.44
N SER A 107 7.20 13.37 22.48
CA SER A 107 6.48 12.15 22.87
C SER A 107 5.03 12.50 23.20
N PRO A 108 4.00 11.95 22.51
CA PRO A 108 2.60 12.25 22.81
C PRO A 108 2.09 11.52 24.06
N TRP A 109 2.86 10.57 24.59
CA TRP A 109 2.43 9.68 25.67
C TRP A 109 3.07 10.07 26.99
N LYS A 110 2.81 11.29 27.46
CA LYS A 110 2.79 11.52 28.92
C LYS A 110 1.43 11.03 29.41
N SER A 111 1.47 9.89 30.08
CA SER A 111 0.40 9.31 30.90
C SER A 111 -0.31 10.40 31.71
N ALA A 112 -1.60 10.60 31.44
CA ALA A 112 -2.49 11.24 32.38
C ALA A 112 -2.73 10.27 33.52
N SER A 113 -2.02 10.46 34.62
CA SER A 113 -2.34 9.88 35.91
C SER A 113 -3.64 10.51 36.42
N LEU A 114 -4.52 9.69 37.00
CA LEU A 114 -5.75 10.09 37.70
C LEU A 114 -5.50 11.12 38.81
#